data_AF-A0A8J6UNE4-F1
#
_entry.id   AF-A0A8J6UNE4-F1
#
_cell.length_a   1.000
_cell.length_b   1.000
_cell.length_c   1.000
_cell.angle_alpha   90.00
_cell.angle_beta   90.00
_cell.angle_gamma   90.00
#
_symmetry.space_group_name_H-M   'P 1'
#
loop_
_entity.id
_entity.type
_entity.pdbx_description
1 polymer ?
#
loop_
_entity_poly.entity_id
_entity_poly.type
_entity_poly.pdbx_seq_one_letter_code
_entity_poly.pdbx_strand_id
1 'polypeptide(L)' 'MTTTPLEQFLARVQADPTLRQHVSEAITADAVALLAQELGYPVSGSDLLRFSGRTASGVRVTRIDHPGEYPGRYV' A
#
# COMPACT_ATOMS: atom_id res chain seq x y z
N MET A 1 -4.41 21.06 9.05
CA MET A 1 -4.35 20.34 7.77
C MET A 1 -5.04 19.00 7.96
N THR A 2 -6.05 18.68 7.15
CA THR A 2 -6.80 17.42 7.27
C THR A 2 -5.97 16.28 6.69
N THR A 3 -5.49 15.37 7.53
CA THR A 3 -4.79 14.15 7.13
C THR A 3 -5.73 13.25 6.34
N THR A 4 -5.27 12.80 5.16
CA THR A 4 -6.04 11.90 4.31
C THR A 4 -6.25 10.53 4.98
N PRO A 5 -7.29 9.75 4.61
CA PRO A 5 -7.47 8.40 5.13
C PRO A 5 -6.26 7.50 4.87
N LEU A 6 -5.57 7.69 3.74
CA LEU A 6 -4.32 6.99 3.44
C LEU A 6 -3.20 7.37 4.42
N GLU A 7 -3.02 8.65 4.74
CA GLU A 7 -1.99 9.06 5.71
C GLU A 7 -2.27 8.55 7.12
N GLN A 8 -3.54 8.49 7.52
CA GLN A 8 -3.94 7.91 8.81
C GLN A 8 -3.64 6.41 8.85
N PHE A 9 -3.93 5.68 7.77
CA PHE A 9 -3.55 4.28 7.63
C PHE A 9 -2.02 4.09 7.70
N LEU A 10 -1.24 4.88 6.96
CA LEU A 10 0.23 4.80 6.98
C LEU A 10 0.81 5.12 8.37
N ALA A 11 0.22 6.06 9.11
CA ALA A 11 0.59 6.32 10.49
C ALA A 11 0.32 5.10 11.40
N ARG A 12 -0.81 4.41 11.21
CA ARG A 12 -1.14 3.18 11.94
C ARG A 12 -0.17 2.05 11.59
N VAL A 13 0.18 1.88 10.32
CA VAL A 13 1.19 0.91 9.84
C VAL A 13 2.56 1.20 10.47
N GLN A 14 2.95 2.47 10.60
CA GLN A 14 4.22 2.82 11.24
C GLN A 14 4.23 2.52 12.74
N ALA A 15 3.11 2.69 13.42
CA ALA A 15 2.97 2.46 14.85
C ALA A 15 2.81 0.97 15.24
N ASP A 16 2.42 0.11 14.30
CA ASP A 16 2.09 -1.29 14.55
C ASP A 16 3.00 -2.25 13.76
N PRO A 17 3.95 -2.92 14.44
CA PRO A 17 4.90 -3.80 13.77
C PRO A 17 4.23 -5.02 13.13
N THR A 18 3.14 -5.53 13.70
CA THR A 18 2.40 -6.67 13.15
C THR A 18 1.69 -6.28 11.86
N LEU A 19 0.99 -5.14 11.87
CA LEU A 19 0.36 -4.62 10.65
C LEU A 19 1.41 -4.29 9.58
N ARG A 20 2.56 -3.75 9.98
CA ARG A 20 3.66 -3.50 9.06
C ARG A 20 4.18 -4.78 8.40
N GLN A 21 4.26 -5.88 9.14
CA GLN A 21 4.60 -7.18 8.57
C GLN A 21 3.55 -7.61 7.55
N HIS A 22 2.26 -7.57 7.91
CA HIS A 22 1.18 -7.96 6.99
C HIS A 22 1.15 -7.13 5.71
N VAL A 23 1.38 -5.81 5.82
CA VAL A 23 1.49 -4.90 4.66
C VAL A 23 2.73 -5.20 3.82
N SER A 24 3.83 -5.66 4.43
CA SER A 24 5.04 -6.07 3.72
C SER A 24 4.88 -7.42 3.02
N GLU A 25 4.01 -8.29 3.53
CA GLU A 25 3.62 -9.57 2.91
C GLU A 25 2.61 -9.38 1.76
N ALA A 26 1.87 -8.26 1.76
CA ALA A 26 0.96 -7.89 0.68
C ALA A 26 1.74 -7.44 -0.57
N ILE A 27 1.69 -8.26 -1.62
CA ILE A 27 2.44 -8.04 -2.86
C ILE A 27 1.81 -6.95 -3.76
N THR A 28 0.51 -6.72 -3.64
CA THR A 28 -0.24 -5.79 -4.50
C THR A 28 -0.82 -4.62 -3.72
N ALA A 29 -0.97 -3.47 -4.40
CA ALA A 29 -1.64 -2.30 -3.84
C ALA A 29 -3.10 -2.60 -3.45
N ASP A 30 -3.77 -3.50 -4.19
CA ASP A 30 -5.13 -3.95 -3.87
C ASP A 30 -5.18 -4.72 -2.54
N ALA A 31 -4.25 -5.65 -2.31
CA ALA A 31 -4.16 -6.38 -1.05
C ALA A 31 -3.91 -5.45 0.15
N VAL A 32 -3.05 -4.44 -0.01
CA VAL A 32 -2.84 -3.41 1.02
C VAL A 32 -4.09 -2.57 1.25
N ALA A 33 -4.84 -2.24 0.19
CA ALA A 33 -6.11 -1.52 0.30
C ALA A 33 -7.18 -2.34 1.03
N LEU A 34 -7.23 -3.67 0.82
CA LEU A 34 -8.11 -4.54 1.59
C LEU A 34 -7.77 -4.51 3.08
N LEU A 35 -6.50 -4.64 3.45
CA LEU A 35 -6.05 -4.53 4.85
C LEU A 35 -6.45 -3.18 5.48
N ALA A 36 -6.34 -2.08 4.72
CA ALA A 36 -6.75 -0.76 5.17
C ALA A 36 -8.28 -0.69 5.39
N GLN A 37 -9.07 -1.25 4.47
CA GLN A 37 -10.53 -1.28 4.55
C GLN A 37 -11.03 -2.15 5.71
N GLU A 38 -10.38 -3.29 6.00
CA GLU A 38 -10.69 -4.13 7.16
C GLU A 38 -10.48 -3.38 8.49
N LEU A 39 -9.58 -2.40 8.51
CA LEU A 39 -9.33 -1.52 9.65
C LEU A 39 -10.20 -0.25 9.64
N GLY A 40 -11.12 -0.11 8.68
CA GLY A 40 -12.04 1.02 8.56
C GLY A 40 -11.50 2.25 7.83
N TYR A 41 -10.36 2.14 7.15
CA TYR A 41 -9.81 3.22 6.35
C TYR A 41 -10.33 3.15 4.90
N PRO A 42 -11.00 4.18 4.37
CA PRO A 42 -11.49 4.21 2.99
C PRO A 42 -10.33 4.49 2.02
N VAL A 43 -9.46 3.50 1.84
CA VAL A 43 -8.28 3.55 0.96
C VAL A 43 -8.46 2.54 -0.16
N SER A 44 -8.23 2.97 -1.41
CA SER A 44 -8.26 2.07 -2.58
C SER A 44 -6.85 1.78 -3.10
N GLY A 45 -6.70 0.70 -3.87
CA GLY A 45 -5.43 0.40 -4.56
C GLY A 45 -4.96 1.56 -5.46
N SER A 46 -5.90 2.26 -6.11
CA SER A 46 -5.63 3.45 -6.91
C SER A 46 -5.04 4.61 -6.11
N ASP A 47 -5.45 4.79 -4.86
CA ASP A 47 -4.91 5.83 -3.97
C ASP A 47 -3.44 5.52 -3.62
N LEU A 48 -3.14 4.24 -3.34
CA LEU A 48 -1.78 3.77 -3.10
C LEU A 48 -0.89 3.92 -4.33
N LEU A 49 -1.39 3.60 -5.52
CA LEU A 49 -0.66 3.78 -6.78
C LEU A 49 -0.40 5.26 -7.08
N ARG A 50 -1.38 6.14 -6.86
CA ARG A 50 -1.20 7.60 -7.00
C ARG A 50 -0.23 8.17 -5.97
N PHE A 51 -0.19 7.57 -4.78
CA PHE A 51 0.72 7.96 -3.71
C PHE A 51 2.12 7.34 -3.85
N SER A 52 2.29 6.39 -4.77
CA SER A 52 3.58 5.72 -5.00
C SER A 52 4.68 6.74 -5.30
N GLY A 53 5.85 6.54 -4.69
CA GLY A 53 6.98 7.47 -4.75
C GLY A 53 6.93 8.58 -3.69
N ARG A 54 5.83 8.74 -2.95
CA ARG A 54 5.72 9.67 -1.82
C ARG A 54 5.96 8.98 -0.48
N THR A 55 6.30 9.78 0.52
CA THR A 55 6.51 9.34 1.90
C THR A 55 5.53 10.08 2.80
N ALA A 56 4.81 9.36 3.66
CA ALA A 56 3.97 9.94 4.69
C ALA A 56 4.17 9.19 6.01
N SER A 57 4.19 9.94 7.11
CA SER A 57 4.34 9.38 8.46
C SER A 57 5.55 8.43 8.63
N GLY A 58 6.66 8.72 7.93
CA GLY A 58 7.85 7.86 7.92
C GLY A 58 7.75 6.61 7.03
N VAL A 59 6.58 6.33 6.45
CA VAL A 59 6.34 5.22 5.52
C VAL A 59 6.47 5.71 4.08
N ARG A 60 7.39 5.10 3.34
CA ARG A 60 7.54 5.31 1.89
C ARG A 60 6.77 4.24 1.16
N VAL A 61 5.83 4.64 0.29
CA VAL A 61 5.15 3.70 -0.61
C VAL A 61 5.96 3.61 -1.89
N THR A 62 6.56 2.45 -2.14
CA THR A 62 7.28 2.17 -3.39
C THR A 62 6.48 1.19 -4.21
N ARG A 63 6.25 1.49 -5.49
CA ARG A 63 5.81 0.47 -6.44
C ARG A 63 6.98 -0.49 -6.62
N ILE A 64 6.78 -1.74 -6.21
CA ILE A 64 7.71 -2.79 -6.58
C ILE A 64 7.35 -3.17 -8.01
N ASP A 65 8.29 -2.99 -8.92
CA ASP A 65 8.17 -3.54 -10.26
C ASP A 65 8.41 -5.05 -10.13
N HIS A 66 7.33 -5.84 -10.20
CA HIS A 66 7.49 -7.28 -10.17
C HIS A 66 8.19 -7.71 -11.47
N PRO A 67 9.33 -8.42 -11.44
CA PRO A 67 10.00 -8.94 -12.64
C PRO A 67 9.23 -10.14 -13.22
N GLY A 68 7.93 -9.96 -13.46
CA GLY A 68 6.96 -11.00 -13.80
C GLY A 68 5.93 -10.54 -14.83
N GLU A 69 6.21 -9.50 -15.62
CA GLU A 69 5.72 -9.55 -16.99
C GLU A 69 6.41 -10.76 -17.63
N TYR A 70 5.64 -11.79 -17.98
CA TYR A 70 6.12 -12.88 -18.82
C TYR A 70 6.04 -12.41 -20.28
N PRO A 71 7.13 -11.94 -20.93
CA PRO A 71 7.15 -11.78 -22.38
C PRO A 71 7.20 -13.17 -23.01
N GLY A 72 6.05 -13.84 -23.18
CA GLY A 72 6.12 -15.20 -23.72
C GLY A 72 4.84 -16.01 -23.89
N ARG A 73 3.66 -15.41 -24.06
CA ARG A 73 2.51 -16.22 -24.50
C ARG A 73 1.56 -15.51 -25.47
N TYR A 74 2.09 -15.18 -26.63
CA TYR A 74 1.35 -15.28 -27.89
C TYR A 74 2.28 -15.96 -28.90
N VAL A 75 2.03 -17.25 -29.14
CA VAL A 75 2.41 -17.97 -30.37
C VAL A 75 1.13 -18.26 -31.14
#